data_AF-A0A2H0KK89-F1
#
_entry.id   AF-A0A2H0KK89-F1
#
_cell.length_a   1.000
_cell.length_b   1.000
_cell.length_c   1.000
_cell.angle_alpha   90.00
_cell.angle_beta   90.00
_cell.angle_gamma   90.00
#
_symmetry.space_group_name_H-M   'P 1'
#
loop_
_entity.id
_entity.type
_entity.pdbx_description
1 polymer ?
#
loop_
_entity_poly.entity_id
_entity_poly.type
_entity_poly.pdbx_seq_one_letter_code
_entity_poly.pdbx_strand_id
1 'polypeptide(L)'
;MVGEAGVGKTAIIEGLAQQIVNKQVPEPLLNKRILGLDLMSVMAGASHKGEFEERMKGVIDEVKASKGQIILFIDEIHNIVAGGEGAGDAGNLLKPGLSRGEMQIIGATTLTEYRKYIEKDPALERRFQPVVVPEPTEEQAIKMLKALKGKYEAFHRVQIPDAAVEAAVRLSKRYVGERFLPDKAID
;
A
#
# COMPACT_ATOMS: atom_id res chain seq x y z
N MET A 1 3.90 0.55 -6.06
CA MET A 1 4.06 -0.90 -5.80
C MET A 1 2.96 -1.63 -6.54
N VAL A 2 3.34 -2.61 -7.35
CA VAL A 2 2.43 -3.35 -8.23
C VAL A 2 2.54 -4.83 -7.87
N GLY A 3 1.44 -5.45 -7.46
CA GLY A 3 1.41 -6.85 -7.06
C GLY A 3 0.02 -7.26 -6.64
N GLU A 4 -0.25 -8.56 -6.58
CA GLU A 4 -1.60 -9.07 -6.27
C GLU A 4 -2.06 -8.73 -4.84
N ALA A 5 -3.35 -8.90 -4.57
CA ALA A 5 -3.86 -8.78 -3.21
C ALA A 5 -3.25 -9.85 -2.31
N GLY A 6 -2.94 -9.50 -1.06
CA GLY A 6 -2.38 -10.45 -0.08
C GLY A 6 -0.85 -10.63 -0.13
N VAL A 7 -0.12 -10.09 -1.10
CA VAL A 7 1.37 -10.25 -1.18
C VAL A 7 2.17 -9.39 -0.18
N GLY A 8 1.49 -8.59 0.65
CA GLY A 8 2.14 -7.78 1.70
C GLY A 8 2.64 -6.40 1.25
N LYS A 9 2.00 -5.77 0.25
CA LYS A 9 2.36 -4.40 -0.21
C LYS A 9 2.37 -3.38 0.95
N THR A 10 1.31 -3.37 1.76
CA THR A 10 1.17 -2.47 2.92
C THR A 10 2.19 -2.77 4.01
N ALA A 11 2.47 -4.05 4.27
CA ALA A 11 3.49 -4.47 5.24
C ALA A 11 4.90 -3.99 4.87
N ILE A 12 5.24 -3.89 3.58
CA ILE A 12 6.51 -3.31 3.14
C ILE A 12 6.61 -1.83 3.50
N ILE A 13 5.50 -1.08 3.40
CA ILE A 13 5.45 0.33 3.77
C ILE A 13 5.58 0.52 5.28
N GLU A 14 4.91 -0.31 6.07
CA GLU A 14 5.06 -0.33 7.52
C GLU A 14 6.50 -0.67 7.92
N GLY A 15 7.12 -1.64 7.24
CA GLY A 15 8.53 -1.97 7.43
C GLY A 15 9.46 -0.79 7.11
N LEU A 16 9.19 -0.06 6.03
CA LEU A 16 9.93 1.16 5.69
C LEU A 16 9.74 2.23 6.76
N ALA A 17 8.52 2.43 7.27
CA ALA A 17 8.25 3.39 8.34
C ALA A 17 9.06 3.04 9.61
N GLN A 18 9.10 1.76 9.99
CA GLN A 18 9.93 1.30 11.11
C GLN A 18 11.43 1.55 10.87
N GLN A 19 11.93 1.29 9.66
CA GLN A 19 13.32 1.58 9.31
C GLN A 19 13.64 3.08 9.41
N ILE A 20 12.73 3.96 8.97
CA ILE A 20 12.91 5.42 9.11
C ILE A 20 12.99 5.81 10.59
N VAL A 21 12.09 5.31 11.44
CA VAL A 21 12.10 5.55 12.89
C VAL A 21 13.40 5.07 13.52
N ASN A 22 13.87 3.89 13.12
CA ASN A 22 15.12 3.31 13.61
C ASN A 22 16.38 3.95 12.99
N LYS A 23 16.23 4.95 12.12
CA LYS A 23 17.32 5.59 11.36
C LYS A 23 18.15 4.60 10.53
N GLN A 24 17.53 3.49 10.11
CA GLN A 24 18.11 2.44 9.26
C GLN A 24 17.76 2.70 7.78
N VAL A 25 17.89 3.95 7.35
CA VAL A 25 17.59 4.39 5.98
C VAL A 25 18.67 5.36 5.50
N PRO A 26 18.86 5.51 4.18
CA PRO A 26 19.74 6.53 3.62
C PRO A 26 19.36 7.94 4.10
N GLU A 27 20.35 8.85 4.11
CA GLU A 27 20.18 10.24 4.55
C GLU A 27 18.96 10.95 3.94
N PRO A 28 18.64 10.79 2.64
CA PRO A 28 17.46 11.43 2.06
C PRO A 28 16.13 10.99 2.67
N LEU A 29 16.05 9.86 3.37
CA LEU A 29 14.83 9.35 4.01
C LEU A 29 14.79 9.59 5.53
N LEU A 30 15.87 10.11 6.12
CA LEU A 30 15.92 10.36 7.56
C LEU A 30 14.83 11.35 7.99
N ASN A 31 14.18 11.06 9.11
CA ASN A 31 13.14 11.87 9.73
C ASN A 31 11.88 12.13 8.89
N LYS A 32 11.76 11.53 7.69
CA LYS A 32 10.52 11.60 6.93
C LYS A 32 9.39 10.87 7.63
N ARG A 33 8.16 11.30 7.37
CA ARG A 33 6.94 10.64 7.86
C ARG A 33 6.22 10.00 6.69
N ILE A 34 5.82 8.75 6.84
CA ILE A 34 4.88 8.11 5.91
C ILE A 34 3.48 8.31 6.47
N LEU A 35 2.58 8.90 5.68
CA LEU A 35 1.17 9.07 6.04
C LEU A 35 0.31 8.23 5.09
N GLY A 36 -0.42 7.27 5.64
CA GLY A 36 -1.44 6.53 4.88
C GLY A 36 -2.70 7.36 4.70
N LEU A 37 -3.22 7.41 3.49
CA LEU A 37 -4.51 8.02 3.17
C LEU A 37 -5.59 6.95 3.15
N ASP A 38 -6.54 7.04 4.07
CA ASP A 38 -7.76 6.25 4.04
C ASP A 38 -8.83 6.96 3.20
N LEU A 39 -9.04 6.47 1.99
CA LEU A 39 -10.02 7.03 1.06
C LEU A 39 -11.46 6.90 1.57
N MET A 40 -11.77 5.81 2.29
CA MET A 40 -13.12 5.61 2.83
C MET A 40 -13.42 6.69 3.88
N SER A 41 -12.46 7.04 4.72
CA SER A 41 -12.61 8.15 5.67
C SER A 41 -12.75 9.51 5.00
N VAL A 42 -12.07 9.75 3.86
CA VAL A 42 -12.22 11.01 3.12
C VAL A 42 -13.61 11.11 2.49
N MET A 43 -14.12 9.99 1.95
CA MET A 43 -15.48 9.88 1.39
C MET A 43 -16.56 9.91 2.47
N ALA A 44 -16.28 9.35 3.66
CA ALA A 44 -17.19 9.35 4.79
C ALA A 44 -17.47 10.79 5.24
N GLY A 45 -18.73 11.20 5.06
CA GLY A 45 -19.18 12.55 5.37
C GLY A 45 -19.02 13.55 4.23
N ALA A 46 -18.51 13.16 3.05
CA ALA A 46 -18.64 13.95 1.84
C ALA A 46 -20.03 13.68 1.22
N SER A 47 -20.99 14.58 1.42
CA SER A 47 -22.37 14.35 0.96
C SER A 47 -22.50 14.48 -0.56
N HIS A 48 -21.57 15.21 -1.19
CA HIS A 48 -21.50 15.43 -2.63
C HIS A 48 -20.04 15.44 -3.11
N LYS A 49 -19.84 15.15 -4.42
CA LYS A 49 -18.53 15.06 -5.08
C LYS A 49 -17.59 16.25 -4.81
N GLY A 50 -18.12 17.48 -4.75
CA GLY A 50 -17.31 18.68 -4.52
C GLY A 50 -16.63 18.70 -3.14
N GLU A 51 -17.29 18.17 -2.11
CA GLU A 51 -16.74 18.12 -0.76
C GLU A 51 -15.56 17.14 -0.66
N PHE A 52 -15.65 16.01 -1.38
CA PHE A 52 -14.55 15.06 -1.50
C PHE A 52 -13.33 15.72 -2.18
N GLU A 53 -13.54 16.42 -3.29
CA GLU A 53 -12.47 17.12 -4.01
C GLU A 53 -11.80 18.18 -3.14
N GLU A 54 -12.56 18.93 -2.35
CA GLU A 54 -12.03 19.93 -1.41
C GLU A 54 -11.19 19.30 -0.30
N ARG A 55 -11.66 18.21 0.31
CA ARG A 55 -10.89 17.46 1.32
C ARG A 55 -9.59 16.90 0.75
N MET A 56 -9.66 16.30 -0.44
CA MET A 56 -8.49 15.78 -1.14
C MET A 56 -7.49 16.89 -1.45
N LYS A 57 -7.97 18.06 -1.88
CA LYS A 57 -7.11 19.23 -2.10
C LYS A 57 -6.41 19.67 -0.80
N GLY A 58 -7.13 19.70 0.32
CA GLY A 58 -6.55 19.97 1.64
C GLY A 58 -5.39 19.02 1.99
N VAL A 59 -5.59 17.71 1.79
CA VAL A 59 -4.53 16.69 2.01
C VAL A 59 -3.32 16.96 1.11
N ILE A 60 -3.54 17.24 -0.18
CA ILE A 60 -2.46 17.53 -1.13
C ILE A 60 -1.68 18.78 -0.73
N ASP A 61 -2.38 19.82 -0.30
CA ASP A 61 -1.77 21.09 0.10
C ASP A 61 -0.95 20.93 1.39
N GLU A 62 -1.41 20.13 2.36
CA GLU A 62 -0.62 19.78 3.55
C GLU A 62 0.66 19.01 3.20
N VAL A 63 0.55 18.01 2.32
CA VAL A 63 1.71 17.24 1.86
C VAL A 63 2.73 18.14 1.16
N LYS A 64 2.29 19.07 0.31
CA LYS A 64 3.18 20.05 -0.35
C LYS A 64 3.81 21.01 0.66
N ALA A 65 3.02 21.51 1.61
CA ALA A 65 3.49 22.42 2.65
C ALA A 65 4.56 21.78 3.56
N SER A 66 4.57 20.45 3.65
CA SER A 66 5.61 19.69 4.35
C SER A 66 7.02 19.81 3.74
N LYS A 67 7.16 20.43 2.55
CA LYS A 67 8.45 20.61 1.85
C LYS A 67 9.24 19.30 1.73
N GLY A 68 8.53 18.22 1.38
CA GLY A 68 9.09 16.90 1.19
C GLY A 68 9.35 16.12 2.49
N GLN A 69 8.90 16.56 3.65
CA GLN A 69 9.02 15.77 4.89
C GLN A 69 7.99 14.63 4.97
N ILE A 70 6.89 14.73 4.21
CA ILE A 70 5.86 13.70 4.15
C ILE A 70 5.99 12.89 2.85
N ILE A 71 5.93 11.56 3.00
CA ILE A 71 5.66 10.60 1.94
C ILE A 71 4.21 10.16 2.09
N LEU A 72 3.37 10.45 1.10
CA LEU A 72 1.97 10.04 1.09
C LEU A 72 1.87 8.60 0.61
N PHE A 73 1.27 7.71 1.39
CA PHE A 73 0.94 6.35 0.99
C PHE A 73 -0.55 6.24 0.67
N ILE A 74 -0.86 5.67 -0.48
CA ILE A 74 -2.23 5.45 -0.94
C ILE A 74 -2.36 3.98 -1.34
N ASP A 75 -3.11 3.20 -0.55
CA ASP A 75 -3.50 1.87 -0.98
C ASP A 75 -4.60 1.97 -2.04
N GLU A 76 -4.63 1.01 -2.95
CA GLU A 76 -5.55 1.00 -4.09
C GLU A 76 -5.59 2.34 -4.85
N ILE A 77 -4.42 2.92 -5.14
CA ILE A 77 -4.29 4.26 -5.77
C ILE A 77 -5.08 4.39 -7.09
N HIS A 78 -5.34 3.27 -7.77
CA HIS A 78 -6.18 3.24 -8.97
C HIS A 78 -7.61 3.73 -8.70
N ASN A 79 -8.15 3.61 -7.49
CA ASN A 79 -9.49 4.11 -7.15
C ASN A 79 -9.60 5.64 -7.30
N ILE A 80 -8.52 6.37 -6.98
CA ILE A 80 -8.44 7.83 -7.17
C ILE A 80 -8.27 8.16 -8.66
N VAL A 81 -7.45 7.39 -9.36
CA VAL A 81 -7.10 7.64 -10.77
C VAL A 81 -8.27 7.29 -11.71
N ALA A 82 -8.96 6.20 -11.44
CA ALA A 82 -10.09 5.70 -12.22
C ALA A 82 -11.37 6.53 -12.05
N GLY A 83 -11.43 7.37 -11.01
CA GLY A 83 -12.60 8.18 -10.71
C GLY A 83 -13.84 7.33 -10.44
N GLY A 84 -13.73 6.35 -9.54
CA GLY A 84 -14.84 5.46 -9.17
C GLY A 84 -16.10 6.19 -8.68
N GLU A 85 -17.20 5.45 -8.48
CA GLU A 85 -18.47 6.03 -8.02
C GLU A 85 -18.27 6.82 -6.70
N GLY A 86 -18.30 8.15 -6.80
CA GLY A 86 -18.12 9.08 -5.67
C GLY A 86 -16.74 9.77 -5.58
N ALA A 87 -15.68 9.22 -6.18
CA ALA A 87 -14.33 9.80 -6.12
C ALA A 87 -14.08 10.92 -7.15
N GLY A 88 -14.98 11.12 -8.11
CA GLY A 88 -14.86 12.20 -9.07
C GLY A 88 -13.60 12.10 -9.95
N ASP A 89 -13.11 13.24 -10.46
CA ASP A 89 -11.87 13.28 -11.25
C ASP A 89 -10.67 13.63 -10.35
N ALA A 90 -10.58 13.00 -9.18
CA ALA A 90 -9.53 13.29 -8.20
C ALA A 90 -8.12 12.94 -8.70
N GLY A 91 -8.00 12.10 -9.72
CA GLY A 91 -6.75 11.90 -10.46
C GLY A 91 -6.16 13.22 -10.99
N ASN A 92 -7.00 14.15 -11.45
CA ASN A 92 -6.56 15.47 -11.91
C ASN A 92 -6.06 16.38 -10.77
N LEU A 93 -6.43 16.13 -9.52
CA LEU A 93 -5.90 16.87 -8.37
C LEU A 93 -4.44 16.48 -8.06
N LEU A 94 -4.09 15.21 -8.29
CA LEU A 94 -2.75 14.67 -8.03
C LEU A 94 -1.75 14.99 -9.15
N LYS A 95 -2.20 15.01 -10.42
CA LYS A 95 -1.34 15.19 -11.60
C LYS A 95 -0.41 16.41 -11.53
N PRO A 96 -0.85 17.62 -11.12
CA PRO A 96 0.02 18.80 -11.06
C PRO A 96 1.16 18.65 -10.04
N GLY A 97 0.85 18.14 -8.83
CA GLY A 97 1.83 17.95 -7.77
C GLY A 97 2.86 16.89 -8.12
N LEU A 98 2.41 15.78 -8.71
CA LEU A 98 3.27 14.72 -9.23
C LEU A 98 4.18 15.20 -10.37
N SER A 99 3.63 16.00 -11.29
CA SER A 99 4.38 16.48 -12.45
C SER A 99 5.50 17.46 -12.10
N ARG A 100 5.28 18.26 -11.05
CA ARG A 100 6.28 19.23 -10.55
C ARG A 100 7.24 18.65 -9.51
N GLY A 101 7.02 17.42 -9.05
CA GLY A 101 7.84 16.80 -8.01
C GLY A 101 7.67 17.44 -6.63
N GLU A 102 6.55 18.14 -6.40
CA GLU A 102 6.27 18.86 -5.15
C GLU A 102 5.81 17.94 -4.01
N MET A 103 5.50 16.68 -4.33
CA MET A 103 5.03 15.68 -3.37
C MET A 103 5.65 14.32 -3.65
N GLN A 104 5.92 13.56 -2.61
CA GLN A 104 6.35 12.17 -2.69
C GLN A 104 5.17 11.25 -2.41
N ILE A 105 4.88 10.32 -3.33
CA ILE A 105 3.78 9.37 -3.18
C ILE A 105 4.30 7.95 -3.37
N ILE A 106 3.81 7.04 -2.53
CA ILE A 106 3.86 5.61 -2.77
C ILE A 106 2.43 5.11 -2.96
N GLY A 107 2.10 4.66 -4.16
CA GLY A 107 0.80 4.02 -4.44
C GLY A 107 0.92 2.51 -4.46
N ALA A 108 -0.05 1.79 -3.93
CA ALA A 108 -0.18 0.33 -4.08
C ALA A 108 -1.37 -0.02 -4.98
N THR A 109 -1.20 -1.02 -5.85
CA THR A 109 -2.24 -1.49 -6.78
C THR A 109 -1.95 -2.92 -7.25
N THR A 110 -2.96 -3.58 -7.82
CA THR A 110 -2.77 -4.85 -8.56
C THR A 110 -2.17 -4.60 -9.94
N LEU A 111 -1.62 -5.65 -10.56
CA LEU A 111 -1.06 -5.56 -11.90
C LEU A 111 -2.13 -5.20 -12.94
N THR A 112 -3.30 -5.82 -12.82
CA THR A 112 -4.45 -5.55 -13.69
C THR A 112 -4.85 -4.09 -13.65
N GLU A 113 -5.00 -3.51 -12.45
CA GLU A 113 -5.44 -2.12 -12.32
C GLU A 113 -4.35 -1.11 -12.67
N TYR A 114 -3.08 -1.45 -12.42
CA TYR A 114 -1.96 -0.65 -12.93
C TYR A 114 -2.02 -0.51 -14.46
N ARG A 115 -2.14 -1.64 -15.17
CA ARG A 115 -2.22 -1.67 -16.64
C ARG A 115 -3.46 -0.95 -17.18
N LYS A 116 -4.58 -1.05 -16.45
CA LYS A 116 -5.85 -0.47 -16.89
C LYS A 116 -5.92 1.04 -16.72
N TYR A 117 -5.42 1.57 -15.59
CA TYR A 117 -5.65 2.96 -15.20
C TYR A 117 -4.41 3.84 -15.12
N ILE A 118 -3.23 3.28 -14.83
CA ILE A 118 -2.01 4.07 -14.61
C ILE A 118 -1.12 4.04 -15.85
N GLU A 119 -0.84 2.84 -16.37
CA GLU A 119 0.02 2.66 -17.56
C GLU A 119 -0.59 3.29 -18.82
N LYS A 120 -1.92 3.33 -18.92
CA LYS A 120 -2.63 3.95 -20.04
C LYS A 120 -2.70 5.47 -19.99
N ASP A 121 -2.42 6.11 -18.85
CA ASP A 121 -2.41 7.56 -18.72
C ASP A 121 -0.97 8.08 -18.88
N PRO A 122 -0.61 8.75 -20.00
CA PRO A 122 0.75 9.20 -20.25
C PRO A 122 1.30 10.21 -19.22
N ALA A 123 0.42 10.91 -18.50
CA ALA A 123 0.84 11.86 -17.46
C ALA A 123 1.26 11.13 -16.18
N LEU A 124 0.63 9.99 -15.86
CA LEU A 124 0.93 9.19 -14.68
C LEU A 124 2.05 8.18 -14.96
N GLU A 125 2.03 7.52 -16.11
CA GLU A 125 3.04 6.54 -16.54
C GLU A 125 4.46 7.11 -16.41
N ARG A 126 4.67 8.36 -16.84
CA ARG A 126 5.99 9.03 -16.79
C ARG A 126 6.41 9.51 -15.39
N ARG A 127 5.53 9.42 -14.39
CA ARG A 127 5.76 9.92 -13.03
C ARG A 127 5.81 8.81 -12.00
N PHE A 128 5.22 7.66 -12.29
CA PHE A 128 5.33 6.47 -11.45
C PHE A 128 6.41 5.54 -11.96
N GLN A 129 7.30 5.14 -11.05
CA GLN A 129 8.17 4.00 -11.27
C GLN A 129 7.47 2.74 -10.74
N PRO A 130 7.15 1.74 -11.58
CA PRO A 130 6.61 0.48 -11.11
C PRO A 130 7.67 -0.28 -10.31
N VAL A 131 7.28 -0.71 -9.10
CA VAL A 131 8.04 -1.63 -8.26
C VAL A 131 7.18 -2.88 -8.09
N VAL A 132 7.59 -3.97 -8.73
CA VAL A 132 6.83 -5.22 -8.72
C VAL A 132 7.07 -5.96 -7.42
N VAL A 133 5.98 -6.40 -6.79
CA VAL A 133 5.97 -7.18 -5.57
C VAL A 133 5.38 -8.55 -5.90
N PRO A 134 6.22 -9.56 -6.15
CA PRO A 134 5.74 -10.90 -6.46
C PRO A 134 5.18 -11.58 -5.21
N GLU A 135 4.38 -12.63 -5.41
CA GLU A 135 4.08 -13.58 -4.35
C GLU A 135 5.38 -14.18 -3.78
N PRO A 136 5.57 -14.22 -2.46
CA PRO A 136 6.76 -14.82 -1.86
C PRO A 136 6.79 -16.33 -2.09
N THR A 137 8.01 -16.87 -2.11
CA THR A 137 8.25 -18.32 -2.08
C THR A 137 7.73 -18.94 -0.77
N GLU A 138 7.53 -20.26 -0.75
CA GLU A 138 7.12 -20.97 0.48
C GLU A 138 8.09 -20.71 1.64
N GLU A 139 9.40 -20.76 1.37
CA GLU A 139 10.42 -20.50 2.39
C GLU A 139 10.35 -19.08 2.94
N GLN A 140 10.12 -18.08 2.07
CA GLN A 140 9.93 -16.69 2.48
C GLN A 140 8.64 -16.52 3.29
N ALA A 141 7.53 -17.09 2.84
CA ALA A 141 6.25 -17.04 3.55
C ALA A 141 6.34 -17.71 4.93
N ILE A 142 7.00 -18.87 5.05
CA ILE A 142 7.25 -19.53 6.34
C ILE A 142 8.01 -18.59 7.28
N LYS A 143 9.07 -17.93 6.80
CA LYS A 143 9.83 -16.96 7.62
C LYS A 143 8.95 -15.78 8.06
N MET A 144 8.12 -15.25 7.15
CA MET A 144 7.18 -14.18 7.46
C MET A 144 6.18 -14.61 8.54
N LEU A 145 5.55 -15.78 8.41
CA LEU A 145 4.61 -16.29 9.38
C LEU A 145 5.27 -16.61 10.73
N LYS A 146 6.49 -17.17 10.74
CA LYS A 146 7.25 -17.39 11.98
C LYS A 146 7.56 -16.07 12.70
N ALA A 147 7.79 -14.98 11.97
CA ALA A 147 7.96 -13.65 12.56
C ALA A 147 6.65 -13.08 13.15
N LEU A 148 5.49 -13.45 12.59
CA LEU A 148 4.18 -13.05 13.09
C LEU A 148 3.66 -13.95 14.22
N LYS A 149 4.13 -15.20 14.28
CA LYS A 149 3.69 -16.26 15.22
C LYS A 149 3.50 -15.75 16.66
N GLY A 150 4.51 -15.06 17.21
CA GLY A 150 4.45 -14.59 18.60
C GLY A 150 3.29 -13.61 18.87
N LYS A 151 2.89 -12.80 17.88
CA LYS A 151 1.72 -11.90 18.01
C LYS A 151 0.42 -12.71 18.07
N TYR A 152 0.29 -13.73 17.22
CA TYR A 152 -0.90 -14.60 17.20
C TYR A 152 -1.02 -15.46 18.45
N GLU A 153 0.09 -16.06 18.91
CA GLU A 153 0.14 -16.83 20.15
C GLU A 153 -0.30 -15.98 21.35
N ALA A 154 0.19 -14.75 21.46
CA ALA A 154 -0.19 -13.83 22.52
C ALA A 154 -1.68 -13.43 22.45
N PHE A 155 -2.18 -13.13 21.26
CA PHE A 155 -3.58 -12.72 21.07
C PHE A 155 -4.56 -13.86 21.36
N HIS A 156 -4.29 -15.07 20.84
CA HIS A 156 -5.17 -16.23 20.99
C HIS A 156 -4.89 -17.06 22.25
N ARG A 157 -3.79 -16.80 22.97
CA ARG A 157 -3.35 -17.55 24.16
C ARG A 157 -3.12 -19.04 23.88
N VAL A 158 -2.49 -19.32 22.75
CA VAL A 158 -2.14 -20.68 22.30
C VAL A 158 -0.67 -20.76 21.96
N GLN A 159 -0.13 -21.98 21.88
CA GLN A 159 1.17 -22.23 21.26
C GLN A 159 0.94 -22.81 19.87
N ILE A 160 1.66 -22.27 18.88
CA ILE A 160 1.60 -22.68 17.48
C ILE A 160 2.89 -23.44 17.17
N PRO A 161 2.86 -24.76 16.94
CA PRO A 161 4.06 -25.50 16.56
C PRO A 161 4.63 -24.99 15.23
N ASP A 162 5.96 -25.00 15.08
CA ASP A 162 6.62 -24.59 13.83
C ASP A 162 6.16 -25.45 12.64
N ALA A 163 5.91 -26.74 12.87
CA ALA A 163 5.35 -27.65 11.87
C ALA A 163 3.95 -27.22 11.40
N ALA A 164 3.15 -26.57 12.26
CA ALA A 164 1.84 -26.06 11.88
C ALA A 164 1.95 -24.86 10.93
N VAL A 165 2.92 -23.96 11.15
CA VAL A 165 3.22 -22.84 10.24
C VAL A 165 3.64 -23.37 8.87
N GLU A 166 4.55 -24.35 8.84
CA GLU A 166 5.02 -24.96 7.59
C GLU A 166 3.89 -25.67 6.85
N ALA A 167 3.02 -26.39 7.58
CA ALA A 167 1.83 -27.02 7.01
C ALA A 167 0.85 -25.98 6.45
N ALA A 168 0.57 -24.89 7.17
CA ALA A 168 -0.33 -23.83 6.72
C ALA A 168 0.12 -23.22 5.39
N VAL A 169 1.42 -22.91 5.24
CA VAL A 169 1.96 -22.38 3.98
C VAL A 169 1.85 -23.39 2.84
N ARG A 170 2.27 -24.65 3.07
CA ARG A 170 2.25 -25.69 2.02
C ARG A 170 0.83 -26.04 1.57
N LEU A 171 -0.09 -26.21 2.53
CA LEU A 171 -1.47 -26.58 2.26
C LEU A 171 -2.23 -25.44 1.59
N SER A 172 -2.11 -24.20 2.09
CA SER A 172 -2.77 -23.05 1.46
C SER A 172 -2.26 -22.82 0.04
N LYS A 173 -0.95 -22.93 -0.21
CA LYS A 173 -0.41 -22.82 -1.57
C LYS A 173 -0.93 -23.90 -2.50
N ARG A 174 -1.12 -25.13 -2.02
CA ARG A 174 -1.58 -26.26 -2.83
C ARG A 174 -3.08 -26.23 -3.10
N TYR A 175 -3.89 -25.82 -2.14
CA TYR A 175 -5.34 -25.98 -2.18
C TYR A 175 -6.13 -24.66 -2.31
N VAL A 176 -5.52 -23.51 -2.01
CA VAL A 176 -6.14 -22.18 -2.13
C VAL A 176 -5.49 -21.42 -3.28
N GLY A 177 -5.98 -21.67 -4.49
CA GLY A 177 -5.41 -21.13 -5.74
C GLY A 177 -5.84 -19.69 -6.07
N GLU A 178 -6.92 -19.19 -5.45
CA GLU A 178 -7.49 -17.87 -5.76
C GLU A 178 -6.85 -16.73 -4.96
N ARG A 179 -6.01 -17.05 -3.97
CA ARG A 179 -5.32 -16.09 -3.10
C ARG A 179 -3.81 -16.31 -3.15
N PHE A 180 -3.08 -15.32 -2.67
CA PHE A 180 -1.61 -15.30 -2.70
C PHE A 180 -1.01 -15.38 -1.31
N LEU A 181 0.18 -15.97 -1.21
CA LEU A 181 0.99 -15.87 0.00
C LEU A 181 1.46 -14.42 0.23
N PRO A 182 1.76 -14.02 1.49
CA PRO A 182 1.62 -14.84 2.70
C PRO A 182 0.19 -14.89 3.25
N ASP A 183 -0.71 -14.02 2.78
CA ASP A 183 -2.05 -13.80 3.32
C ASP A 183 -2.89 -15.08 3.46
N LYS A 184 -2.98 -15.91 2.41
CA LYS A 184 -3.74 -17.16 2.45
C LYS A 184 -3.26 -18.23 3.45
N ALA A 185 -2.06 -18.07 3.99
CA ALA A 185 -1.51 -19.00 4.99
C ALA A 185 -1.69 -18.48 6.43
N ILE A 186 -2.09 -17.21 6.57
CA ILE A 186 -2.39 -16.58 7.85
C ILE A 186 -3.84 -16.88 8.26
N ASP A 187 -4.75 -16.86 7.28
CA ASP A 187 -6.15 -17.27 7.41
C ASP A 187 -6.32 -18.79 7.61
#